data_AF-A0A484D218-F1
#
_entry.id   AF-A0A484D218-F1
#
_cell.length_a   1.000
_cell.length_b   1.000
_cell.length_c   1.000
_cell.angle_alpha   90.00
_cell.angle_beta   90.00
_cell.angle_gamma   90.00
#
_symmetry.space_group_name_H-M   'P 1'
#
loop_
_entity.id
_entity.type
_entity.pdbx_description
1 polymer ?
#
loop_
_entity_poly.entity_id
_entity_poly.type
_entity_poly.pdbx_seq_one_letter_code
_entity_poly.pdbx_strand_id
1 'polypeptide(L)'
;MVSKVDTRTCGLDKWTNHVPICDRLSCDPPPADGGVTVIGLPDNDNPILPDHLLKFSCEGPGKYLNGSSVLKCGQDGQWDHPFPTCENITRHEEECRQNCAENCKVPGPSEGLQLTTHEPGDQLRTGEKLTFTCRRRGDYLRGKAEVECLAGGQWSDPFPTCGAPSGCRTPPHIADADTRGTVKSQYRHGERVEYSCQNYFTMEGEAYKTCHNGEWTGQMRCLKPCIVDRELMNRYNIAFRYGHFDKLYSVHNDFIMFTCTEGHRHTSTVSM
;
A
#
# COMPACT_ATOMS: atom_id res chain seq x y z
N MET A 1 -7.89 13.79 41.70
CA MET A 1 -7.51 12.37 41.59
C MET A 1 -8.23 11.77 40.40
N VAL A 2 -7.53 11.57 39.28
CA VAL A 2 -7.73 10.46 38.32
C VAL A 2 -6.39 10.39 37.59
N SER A 3 -5.60 9.34 37.81
CA SER A 3 -4.46 9.03 36.95
C SER A 3 -5.03 8.70 35.57
N LYS A 4 -4.79 9.57 34.58
CA LYS A 4 -5.20 9.31 33.20
C LYS A 4 -4.37 8.13 32.71
N VAL A 5 -5.04 7.01 32.55
CA VAL A 5 -4.47 5.79 31.98
C VAL A 5 -4.54 5.94 30.47
N ASP A 6 -3.40 5.76 29.80
CA ASP A 6 -3.34 5.78 28.34
C ASP A 6 -3.27 4.34 27.81
N THR A 7 -4.14 4.02 26.84
CA THR A 7 -4.23 2.70 26.22
C THR A 7 -3.79 2.82 24.77
N ARG A 8 -2.73 2.09 24.41
CA ARG A 8 -2.27 1.95 23.02
C ARG A 8 -2.65 0.58 22.51
N THR A 9 -3.28 0.53 21.35
CA THR A 9 -3.61 -0.71 20.64
C THR A 9 -2.65 -0.85 19.47
N CYS A 10 -2.14 -2.05 19.19
CA CYS A 10 -1.30 -2.28 18.03
C CYS A 10 -2.18 -2.40 16.77
N GLY A 11 -2.10 -1.42 15.87
CA GLY A 11 -2.80 -1.42 14.58
C GLY A 11 -1.90 -1.91 13.44
N LEU A 12 -2.32 -1.66 12.19
CA LEU A 12 -1.59 -2.06 10.99
C LEU A 12 -0.24 -1.33 10.94
N ASP A 13 0.82 -2.06 11.31
CA ASP A 13 2.22 -1.64 11.30
C ASP A 13 2.61 -0.50 12.29
N LYS A 14 1.67 -0.02 13.12
CA LYS A 14 1.91 1.03 14.13
C LYS A 14 0.89 1.05 15.26
N TRP A 15 1.23 1.69 16.38
CA TRP A 15 0.30 1.92 17.51
C TRP A 15 -0.86 2.85 17.11
N THR A 16 -2.05 2.62 17.65
CA THR A 16 -3.26 3.42 17.39
C THR A 16 -3.20 4.85 17.91
N ASN A 17 -2.39 5.09 18.95
CA ASN A 17 -2.25 6.37 19.63
C ASN A 17 -0.77 6.74 19.85
N HIS A 18 -0.57 7.99 20.21
CA HIS A 18 0.67 8.75 20.33
C HIS A 18 1.26 8.69 21.77
N VAL A 19 2.60 8.73 21.94
CA VAL A 19 3.31 8.69 23.25
C VAL A 19 3.07 9.99 24.03
N PRO A 20 2.67 9.99 25.31
CA PRO A 20 2.47 11.23 26.05
C PRO A 20 3.76 12.05 26.21
N ILE A 21 3.78 13.29 25.69
CA ILE A 21 4.89 14.24 25.84
C ILE A 21 4.40 15.53 26.50
N CYS A 22 5.26 16.11 27.33
CA CYS A 22 5.11 17.43 27.92
C CYS A 22 6.06 18.43 27.21
N ASP A 23 5.59 19.28 26.26
CA ASP A 23 6.06 20.67 26.02
C ASP A 23 5.46 21.34 24.74
N ARG A 24 5.73 22.65 24.55
CA ARG A 24 4.99 23.67 23.76
C ARG A 24 4.70 23.34 22.29
N LEU A 25 3.46 23.64 21.87
CA LEU A 25 2.85 23.34 20.57
C LEU A 25 3.15 24.42 19.50
N SER A 26 3.66 24.03 18.33
CA SER A 26 3.84 24.88 17.14
C SER A 26 3.86 24.06 15.85
N CYS A 27 3.44 24.64 14.71
CA CYS A 27 3.50 23.99 13.39
C CYS A 27 4.92 24.03 12.78
N ASP A 28 5.23 23.01 11.98
CA ASP A 28 6.50 22.93 11.24
C ASP A 28 6.64 24.03 10.17
N PRO A 29 7.84 24.60 9.97
CA PRO A 29 8.09 25.59 8.94
C PRO A 29 7.98 24.99 7.52
N PRO A 30 7.57 25.78 6.51
CA PRO A 30 7.46 25.32 5.13
C PRO A 30 8.83 24.95 4.52
N PRO A 31 8.86 24.03 3.54
CA PRO A 31 10.11 23.62 2.88
C PRO A 31 10.74 24.76 2.06
N ALA A 32 12.06 24.92 2.15
CA ALA A 32 12.80 26.04 1.56
C ALA A 32 12.99 25.98 0.03
N ASP A 33 12.70 24.86 -0.64
CA ASP A 33 13.13 24.57 -2.03
C ASP A 33 11.99 24.39 -3.05
N GLY A 34 10.83 25.03 -2.82
CA GLY A 34 9.61 24.77 -3.60
C GLY A 34 9.32 25.69 -4.79
N GLY A 35 10.11 26.76 -5.01
CA GLY A 35 9.75 27.80 -5.99
C GLY A 35 8.46 28.57 -5.66
N VAL A 36 8.02 28.50 -4.39
CA VAL A 36 6.83 29.16 -3.84
C VAL A 36 7.28 30.26 -2.89
N THR A 37 6.75 31.46 -3.03
CA THR A 37 6.92 32.56 -2.09
C THR A 37 5.94 32.40 -0.93
N VAL A 38 6.45 32.43 0.31
CA VAL A 38 5.66 32.33 1.54
C VAL A 38 5.56 33.70 2.20
N ILE A 39 4.35 34.12 2.55
CA ILE A 39 4.06 35.39 3.23
C ILE A 39 3.43 35.09 4.59
N GLY A 40 3.95 35.74 5.65
CA GLY A 40 3.41 35.66 7.01
C GLY A 40 4.24 34.82 7.99
N LEU A 41 5.52 34.55 7.73
CA LEU A 41 6.39 33.86 8.70
C LEU A 41 6.71 34.77 9.92
N PRO A 42 6.76 34.23 11.16
CA PRO A 42 7.17 34.98 12.35
C PRO A 42 8.63 35.44 12.29
N ASP A 43 8.94 36.62 12.86
CA ASP A 43 10.30 37.14 12.96
C ASP A 43 11.17 36.31 13.93
N ASN A 44 12.50 36.28 13.71
CA ASN A 44 13.52 35.64 14.58
C ASN A 44 13.30 34.14 14.85
N ASP A 45 12.85 33.37 13.86
CA ASP A 45 12.60 31.93 13.98
C ASP A 45 11.63 31.56 15.12
N ASN A 46 10.72 32.48 15.45
CA ASN A 46 9.70 32.22 16.47
C ASN A 46 8.73 31.11 16.03
N PRO A 47 8.26 30.27 16.97
CA PRO A 47 7.36 29.16 16.67
C PRO A 47 6.03 29.64 16.08
N ILE A 48 5.55 28.91 15.06
CA ILE A 48 4.24 29.16 14.42
C ILE A 48 3.13 28.62 15.31
N LEU A 49 2.40 29.50 15.99
CA LEU A 49 1.34 29.13 16.93
C LEU A 49 0.02 28.75 16.22
N PRO A 50 -0.89 28.02 16.88
CA PRO A 50 -2.22 27.72 16.35
C PRO A 50 -3.00 28.96 15.93
N ASP A 51 -3.87 28.77 14.94
CA ASP A 51 -4.66 29.81 14.26
C ASP A 51 -3.85 30.80 13.39
N HIS A 52 -2.53 30.63 13.29
CA HIS A 52 -1.68 31.39 12.39
C HIS A 52 -1.88 31.01 10.92
N LEU A 53 -1.80 31.99 10.02
CA LEU A 53 -2.11 31.84 8.60
C LEU A 53 -0.88 32.14 7.74
N LEU A 54 -0.52 31.22 6.84
CA LEU A 54 0.51 31.43 5.83
C LEU A 54 -0.13 31.53 4.44
N LYS A 55 0.34 32.48 3.64
CA LYS A 55 -0.12 32.68 2.27
C LYS A 55 0.99 32.32 1.29
N PHE A 56 0.63 31.57 0.24
CA PHE A 56 1.56 31.04 -0.75
C PHE A 56 1.27 31.63 -2.15
N SER A 57 2.33 31.97 -2.88
CA SER A 57 2.25 32.46 -4.26
C SER A 57 3.41 31.96 -5.10
N CYS A 58 3.19 31.69 -6.40
CA CYS A 58 4.25 31.27 -7.31
C CYS A 58 5.05 32.45 -7.86
N GLU A 59 6.37 32.27 -7.98
CA GLU A 59 7.25 33.23 -8.63
C GLU A 59 7.54 32.80 -10.09
N GLY A 60 7.10 33.62 -11.05
CA GLY A 60 7.41 33.46 -12.47
C GLY A 60 6.17 33.47 -13.39
N PRO A 61 6.32 33.95 -14.64
CA PRO A 61 5.24 33.96 -15.63
C PRO A 61 4.90 32.54 -16.12
N GLY A 62 3.61 32.22 -16.26
CA GLY A 62 3.14 30.95 -16.82
C GLY A 62 3.02 29.78 -15.83
N LYS A 63 3.16 30.04 -14.53
CA LYS A 63 2.95 29.07 -13.45
C LYS A 63 1.65 29.34 -12.72
N TYR A 64 0.96 28.27 -12.32
CA TYR A 64 -0.15 28.36 -11.38
C TYR A 64 0.17 27.55 -10.12
N LEU A 65 -0.44 27.96 -9.00
CA LEU A 65 -0.33 27.27 -7.73
C LEU A 65 -1.27 26.05 -7.77
N ASN A 66 -0.72 24.84 -7.70
CA ASN A 66 -1.47 23.61 -7.51
C ASN A 66 -1.57 23.33 -6.00
N GLY A 67 -2.77 23.44 -5.44
CA GLY A 67 -3.04 23.29 -4.00
C GLY A 67 -3.65 24.55 -3.35
N SER A 68 -3.70 24.58 -2.02
CA SER A 68 -4.29 25.70 -1.27
C SER A 68 -3.35 26.91 -1.23
N SER A 69 -3.88 28.11 -1.51
CA SER A 69 -3.10 29.37 -1.45
C SER A 69 -2.95 29.94 -0.04
N VAL A 70 -3.66 29.38 0.92
CA VAL A 70 -3.60 29.75 2.34
C VAL A 70 -3.61 28.48 3.17
N LEU A 71 -2.68 28.36 4.12
CA LEU A 71 -2.66 27.29 5.11
C LEU A 71 -2.84 27.87 6.50
N LYS A 72 -3.63 27.18 7.33
CA LYS A 72 -3.87 27.54 8.73
C LYS A 72 -3.21 26.52 9.65
N CYS A 73 -2.45 27.00 10.63
CA CYS A 73 -1.89 26.14 11.68
C CYS A 73 -3.03 25.70 12.62
N GLY A 74 -3.29 24.40 12.66
CA GLY A 74 -4.33 23.79 13.50
C GLY A 74 -3.99 23.82 14.99
N GLN A 75 -5.02 23.63 15.82
CA GLN A 75 -4.87 23.53 17.29
C GLN A 75 -4.15 22.24 17.75
N ASP A 76 -3.90 21.33 16.82
CA ASP A 76 -3.12 20.11 16.94
C ASP A 76 -1.67 20.25 16.47
N GLY A 77 -1.26 21.44 16.00
CA GLY A 77 0.09 21.69 15.48
C GLY A 77 0.31 21.16 14.06
N GLN A 78 -0.75 20.76 13.36
CA GLN A 78 -0.70 20.34 11.95
C GLN A 78 -1.28 21.41 11.02
N TRP A 79 -0.77 21.48 9.80
CA TRP A 79 -1.37 22.31 8.76
C TRP A 79 -2.69 21.72 8.30
N ASP A 80 -3.69 22.57 8.09
CA ASP A 80 -5.02 22.18 7.63
C ASP A 80 -5.03 21.52 6.24
N HIS A 81 -4.04 21.83 5.39
CA HIS A 81 -3.83 21.22 4.08
C HIS A 81 -2.32 20.99 3.80
N PRO A 82 -1.96 20.09 2.88
CA PRO A 82 -0.56 19.91 2.46
C PRO A 82 -0.01 21.15 1.72
N PHE A 83 1.32 21.29 1.69
CA PHE A 83 1.99 22.41 1.02
C PHE A 83 1.73 22.41 -0.50
N PRO A 84 1.34 23.56 -1.09
CA PRO A 84 1.08 23.67 -2.53
C PRO A 84 2.37 23.65 -3.36
N THR A 85 2.27 23.31 -4.63
CA THR A 85 3.37 23.31 -5.61
C THR A 85 3.10 24.27 -6.76
N CYS A 86 4.15 24.72 -7.46
CA CYS A 86 4.00 25.55 -8.66
C CYS A 86 4.19 24.73 -9.93
N GLU A 87 3.16 24.68 -10.76
CA GLU A 87 3.15 23.91 -12.01
C GLU A 87 3.09 24.83 -13.23
N ASN A 88 3.77 24.42 -14.31
CA ASN A 88 3.71 25.13 -15.60
C ASN A 88 2.46 24.72 -16.35
N ILE A 89 1.82 25.66 -17.06
CA ILE A 89 0.72 25.35 -17.98
C ILE A 89 1.31 24.76 -19.26
N THR A 90 1.30 23.43 -19.40
CA THR A 90 1.75 22.72 -20.60
C THR A 90 0.57 22.28 -21.47
N ARG A 91 0.60 22.67 -22.75
CA ARG A 91 -0.31 22.27 -23.83
C ARG A 91 0.36 21.11 -24.59
N HIS A 92 -0.40 20.07 -24.96
CA HIS A 92 -0.10 18.91 -25.84
C HIS A 92 0.31 17.57 -25.20
N GLU A 93 -0.65 16.63 -25.17
CA GLU A 93 -0.47 15.20 -25.44
C GLU A 93 -1.58 14.73 -26.41
N GLU A 94 -1.51 15.11 -27.70
CA GLU A 94 -2.56 14.78 -28.68
C GLU A 94 -2.07 14.23 -30.03
N GLU A 95 -0.85 13.70 -30.12
CA GLU A 95 -0.31 13.16 -31.38
C GLU A 95 0.16 11.71 -31.29
N CYS A 96 -0.80 10.78 -31.28
CA CYS A 96 -0.64 9.50 -31.97
C CYS A 96 -2.01 8.90 -32.35
N ARG A 97 -2.86 9.73 -32.99
CA ARG A 97 -4.22 9.35 -33.42
C ARG A 97 -4.34 9.05 -34.92
N GLN A 98 -3.33 9.36 -35.71
CA GLN A 98 -3.39 9.20 -37.15
C GLN A 98 -2.40 8.13 -37.64
N ASN A 99 -2.95 6.96 -37.98
CA ASN A 99 -2.34 5.80 -38.65
C ASN A 99 -1.48 4.84 -37.82
N CYS A 100 -2.14 3.80 -37.29
CA CYS A 100 -1.74 2.39 -37.41
C CYS A 100 -2.96 1.48 -37.12
N ALA A 101 -4.08 1.66 -37.85
CA ALA A 101 -5.23 0.77 -37.74
C ALA A 101 -5.10 -0.38 -38.73
N GLU A 102 -4.21 -1.32 -38.44
CA GLU A 102 -4.24 -2.63 -39.07
C GLU A 102 -5.09 -3.55 -38.19
N ASN A 103 -6.18 -4.08 -38.76
CA ASN A 103 -7.07 -4.98 -38.04
C ASN A 103 -6.43 -6.36 -37.88
N CYS A 104 -6.55 -6.95 -36.69
CA CYS A 104 -6.14 -8.32 -36.46
C CYS A 104 -7.24 -9.29 -36.93
N LYS A 105 -6.87 -10.34 -37.66
CA LYS A 105 -7.81 -11.40 -38.05
C LYS A 105 -7.94 -12.40 -36.92
N VAL A 106 -9.18 -12.74 -36.55
CA VAL A 106 -9.46 -13.80 -35.58
C VAL A 106 -9.07 -15.15 -36.20
N PRO A 107 -8.16 -15.91 -35.56
CA PRO A 107 -7.78 -17.23 -36.06
C PRO A 107 -8.95 -18.21 -36.02
N GLY A 108 -8.91 -19.23 -36.87
CA GLY A 108 -9.78 -20.39 -36.75
C GLY A 108 -9.58 -21.10 -35.41
N PRO A 109 -10.61 -21.77 -34.86
CA PRO A 109 -10.50 -22.47 -33.58
C PRO A 109 -9.43 -23.57 -33.69
N SER A 110 -8.40 -23.48 -32.85
CA SER A 110 -7.41 -24.54 -32.67
C SER A 110 -7.97 -25.69 -31.86
N GLU A 111 -7.31 -26.85 -31.90
CA GLU A 111 -7.80 -28.10 -31.30
C GLU A 111 -8.03 -27.93 -29.78
N GLY A 112 -9.30 -27.96 -29.36
CA GLY A 112 -9.70 -27.87 -27.95
C GLY A 112 -9.88 -26.44 -27.39
N LEU A 113 -9.58 -25.39 -28.16
CA LEU A 113 -9.75 -23.99 -27.76
C LEU A 113 -11.14 -23.45 -28.16
N GLN A 114 -11.76 -22.66 -27.29
CA GLN A 114 -13.03 -21.97 -27.55
C GLN A 114 -12.86 -20.46 -27.38
N LEU A 115 -13.35 -19.70 -28.35
CA LEU A 115 -13.51 -18.25 -28.23
C LEU A 115 -14.81 -17.94 -27.49
N THR A 116 -14.76 -16.94 -26.61
CA THR A 116 -15.93 -16.53 -25.81
C THR A 116 -16.63 -15.29 -26.35
N THR A 117 -15.93 -14.44 -27.10
CA THR A 117 -16.40 -13.10 -27.45
C THR A 117 -16.54 -12.81 -28.95
N HIS A 118 -15.94 -13.61 -29.84
CA HIS A 118 -15.90 -13.32 -31.29
C HIS A 118 -15.96 -14.59 -32.16
N GLU A 119 -16.45 -14.46 -33.40
CA GLU A 119 -16.54 -15.58 -34.35
C GLU A 119 -15.24 -15.74 -35.17
N PRO A 120 -14.88 -16.97 -35.56
CA PRO A 120 -13.73 -17.19 -36.43
C PRO A 120 -13.88 -16.45 -37.77
N GLY A 121 -12.90 -15.60 -38.11
CA GLY A 121 -12.93 -14.80 -39.33
C GLY A 121 -13.28 -13.31 -39.14
N ASP A 122 -13.69 -12.91 -37.93
CA ASP A 122 -13.88 -11.51 -37.59
C ASP A 122 -12.56 -10.70 -37.69
N GLN A 123 -12.69 -9.38 -37.89
CA GLN A 123 -11.60 -8.43 -37.84
C GLN A 123 -11.72 -7.57 -36.59
N LEU A 124 -10.72 -7.62 -35.71
CA LEU A 124 -10.65 -6.79 -34.52
C LEU A 124 -9.82 -5.54 -34.78
N ARG A 125 -10.31 -4.41 -34.28
CA ARG A 125 -9.58 -3.13 -34.29
C ARG A 125 -8.50 -3.13 -33.22
N THR A 126 -7.49 -2.29 -33.41
CA THR A 126 -6.45 -2.06 -32.40
C THR A 126 -7.08 -1.69 -31.04
N GLY A 127 -6.64 -2.36 -29.99
CA GLY A 127 -7.18 -2.25 -28.63
C GLY A 127 -8.31 -3.23 -28.29
N GLU A 128 -8.93 -3.90 -29.27
CA GLU A 128 -9.91 -4.95 -29.02
C GLU A 128 -9.21 -6.26 -28.61
N LYS A 129 -9.88 -7.07 -27.78
CA LYS A 129 -9.28 -8.23 -27.11
C LYS A 129 -10.05 -9.52 -27.35
N LEU A 130 -9.31 -10.62 -27.51
CA LEU A 130 -9.87 -11.97 -27.59
C LEU A 130 -9.68 -12.70 -26.27
N THR A 131 -10.75 -13.33 -25.79
CA THR A 131 -10.71 -14.18 -24.60
C THR A 131 -10.98 -15.63 -24.95
N PHE A 132 -10.09 -16.51 -24.51
CA PHE A 132 -10.12 -17.95 -24.79
C PHE A 132 -10.52 -18.76 -23.56
N THR A 133 -11.14 -19.91 -23.79
CA THR A 133 -11.44 -20.95 -22.80
C THR A 133 -11.18 -22.34 -23.36
N CYS A 134 -11.05 -23.35 -22.50
CA CYS A 134 -10.89 -24.74 -22.94
C CYS A 134 -12.23 -25.44 -23.10
N ARG A 135 -12.38 -26.16 -24.22
CA ARG A 135 -13.60 -26.90 -24.55
C ARG A 135 -13.89 -28.05 -23.59
N ARG A 136 -12.84 -28.71 -23.10
CA ARG A 136 -12.96 -29.84 -22.17
C ARG A 136 -12.98 -29.31 -20.74
N ARG A 137 -13.95 -29.75 -19.95
CA ARG A 137 -13.98 -29.44 -18.51
C ARG A 137 -12.75 -30.05 -17.84
N GLY A 138 -12.06 -29.24 -17.03
CA GLY A 138 -10.87 -29.65 -16.28
C GLY A 138 -9.54 -29.41 -17.01
N ASP A 139 -9.57 -29.04 -18.30
CA ASP A 139 -8.39 -28.53 -18.99
C ASP A 139 -8.14 -27.07 -18.62
N TYR A 140 -6.87 -26.70 -18.59
CA TYR A 140 -6.42 -25.34 -18.30
C TYR A 140 -5.68 -24.74 -19.50
N LEU A 141 -5.80 -23.42 -19.63
CA LEU A 141 -5.08 -22.65 -20.63
C LEU A 141 -3.60 -22.58 -20.26
N ARG A 142 -2.74 -22.81 -21.25
CA ARG A 142 -1.30 -22.56 -21.20
C ARG A 142 -0.99 -21.38 -22.10
N GLY A 143 -0.72 -20.23 -21.49
CA GLY A 143 -0.58 -18.94 -22.15
C GLY A 143 -1.56 -17.91 -21.57
N LYS A 144 -1.60 -16.71 -22.14
CA LYS A 144 -2.56 -15.69 -21.71
C LYS A 144 -3.97 -16.06 -22.16
N ALA A 145 -4.93 -15.95 -21.25
CA ALA A 145 -6.35 -16.17 -21.56
C ALA A 145 -6.93 -15.04 -22.42
N GLU A 146 -6.33 -13.85 -22.35
CA GLU A 146 -6.71 -12.67 -23.10
C GLU A 146 -5.51 -12.16 -23.93
N VAL A 147 -5.74 -11.88 -25.20
CA VAL A 147 -4.73 -11.27 -26.10
C VAL A 147 -5.34 -10.04 -26.79
N GLU A 148 -4.54 -9.00 -26.95
CA GLU A 148 -4.99 -7.71 -27.48
C GLU A 148 -4.49 -7.52 -28.91
N CYS A 149 -5.32 -6.93 -29.77
CA CYS A 149 -4.90 -6.51 -31.11
C CYS A 149 -4.05 -5.23 -31.01
N LEU A 150 -2.77 -5.31 -31.35
CA LEU A 150 -1.85 -4.18 -31.29
C LEU A 150 -1.90 -3.32 -32.57
N ALA A 151 -1.35 -2.11 -32.48
CA ALA A 151 -1.13 -1.25 -33.63
C ALA A 151 -0.15 -1.94 -34.59
N GLY A 152 -0.57 -2.19 -35.83
CA GLY A 152 0.19 -2.98 -36.82
C GLY A 152 -0.27 -4.42 -37.01
N GLY A 153 -1.51 -4.76 -36.63
CA GLY A 153 -2.18 -5.99 -37.09
C GLY A 153 -1.66 -7.28 -36.44
N GLN A 154 -0.88 -7.16 -35.36
CA GLN A 154 -0.31 -8.27 -34.61
C GLN A 154 -1.00 -8.41 -33.25
N TRP A 155 -1.07 -9.64 -32.74
CA TRP A 155 -1.57 -9.92 -31.39
C TRP A 155 -0.48 -9.66 -30.35
N SER A 156 -0.89 -9.20 -29.15
CA SER A 156 0.02 -8.91 -28.04
C SER A 156 0.85 -10.12 -27.61
N ASP A 157 0.30 -11.32 -27.76
CA ASP A 157 0.90 -12.58 -27.36
C ASP A 157 0.44 -13.73 -28.27
N PRO A 158 1.21 -14.82 -28.36
CA PRO A 158 0.76 -16.05 -29.01
C PRO A 158 -0.51 -16.63 -28.36
N PHE A 159 -1.35 -17.29 -29.15
CA PHE A 159 -2.57 -17.91 -28.64
C PHE A 159 -2.29 -19.06 -27.66
N PRO A 160 -3.10 -19.18 -26.58
CA PRO A 160 -2.92 -20.23 -25.60
C PRO A 160 -3.28 -21.61 -26.16
N THR A 161 -2.80 -22.65 -25.47
CA THR A 161 -3.17 -24.04 -25.74
C THR A 161 -3.92 -24.65 -24.56
N CYS A 162 -4.70 -25.69 -24.78
CA CYS A 162 -5.40 -26.42 -23.72
C CYS A 162 -4.68 -27.70 -23.34
N GLY A 163 -4.60 -27.99 -22.04
CA GLY A 163 -4.07 -29.26 -21.57
C GLY A 163 -4.32 -29.49 -20.09
N ALA A 164 -3.77 -30.60 -19.58
CA ALA A 164 -3.83 -30.90 -18.15
C ALA A 164 -3.17 -29.79 -17.32
N PRO A 165 -3.72 -29.49 -16.13
CA PRO A 165 -3.20 -28.42 -15.27
C PRO A 165 -1.73 -28.65 -14.94
N SER A 166 -0.96 -27.57 -15.04
CA SER A 166 0.44 -27.60 -14.64
C SER A 166 0.55 -27.69 -13.11
N GLY A 167 1.51 -28.48 -12.65
CA GLY A 167 1.94 -28.47 -11.25
C GLY A 167 2.81 -27.24 -10.95
N CYS A 168 2.88 -26.84 -9.70
CA CYS A 168 3.73 -25.76 -9.23
C CYS A 168 5.09 -26.32 -8.77
N ARG A 169 6.11 -25.48 -8.81
CA ARG A 169 7.40 -25.76 -8.18
C ARG A 169 7.35 -25.39 -6.70
N THR A 170 8.52 -25.27 -6.07
CA THR A 170 8.69 -24.79 -4.70
C THR A 170 7.85 -23.53 -4.44
N PRO A 171 7.14 -23.45 -3.31
CA PRO A 171 6.35 -22.30 -2.92
C PRO A 171 7.18 -21.02 -2.80
N PRO A 172 6.58 -19.83 -3.01
CA PRO A 172 7.28 -18.57 -2.86
C PRO A 172 7.67 -18.31 -1.40
N HIS A 173 8.76 -17.58 -1.19
CA HIS A 173 9.10 -17.05 0.12
C HIS A 173 8.14 -15.91 0.51
N ILE A 174 7.73 -15.87 1.77
CA ILE A 174 6.88 -14.80 2.33
C ILE A 174 7.67 -14.15 3.46
N ALA A 175 7.76 -12.81 3.45
CA ALA A 175 8.50 -12.09 4.48
C ALA A 175 7.91 -12.36 5.86
N ASP A 176 8.79 -12.57 6.85
CA ASP A 176 8.45 -12.81 8.25
C ASP A 176 7.52 -14.04 8.46
N ALA A 177 7.55 -15.00 7.53
CA ALA A 177 6.76 -16.22 7.57
C ALA A 177 7.60 -17.47 7.22
N ASP A 178 7.29 -18.57 7.89
CA ASP A 178 7.88 -19.88 7.66
C ASP A 178 6.85 -20.82 7.03
N THR A 179 7.29 -21.69 6.13
CA THR A 179 6.44 -22.78 5.62
C THR A 179 6.27 -23.86 6.68
N ARG A 180 5.04 -24.30 6.94
CA ARG A 180 4.77 -25.42 7.85
C ARG A 180 4.98 -26.75 7.15
N GLY A 181 5.72 -27.65 7.81
CA GLY A 181 5.96 -29.01 7.31
C GLY A 181 7.08 -29.08 6.27
N THR A 182 7.09 -30.16 5.48
CA THR A 182 8.15 -30.40 4.50
C THR A 182 7.82 -29.77 3.15
N VAL A 183 8.75 -28.99 2.63
CA VAL A 183 8.64 -28.38 1.30
C VAL A 183 9.03 -29.40 0.23
N LYS A 184 8.12 -29.65 -0.72
CA LYS A 184 8.36 -30.51 -1.88
C LYS A 184 9.03 -29.69 -3.00
N SER A 185 9.72 -30.35 -3.91
CA SER A 185 10.23 -29.71 -5.13
C SER A 185 9.13 -29.46 -6.17
N GLN A 186 8.02 -30.22 -6.10
CA GLN A 186 6.89 -30.13 -7.02
C GLN A 186 5.56 -30.38 -6.29
N TYR A 187 4.53 -29.65 -6.72
CA TYR A 187 3.18 -29.70 -6.20
C TYR A 187 2.18 -29.87 -7.33
N ARG A 188 1.17 -30.72 -7.13
CA ARG A 188 0.07 -30.88 -8.08
C ARG A 188 -0.88 -29.70 -7.99
N HIS A 189 -1.60 -29.45 -9.08
CA HIS A 189 -2.70 -28.48 -9.06
C HIS A 189 -3.72 -28.82 -7.96
N GLY A 190 -4.12 -27.81 -7.21
CA GLY A 190 -4.99 -27.91 -6.05
C GLY A 190 -4.27 -28.25 -4.73
N GLU A 191 -2.98 -28.64 -4.76
CA GLU A 191 -2.22 -28.77 -3.52
C GLU A 191 -1.99 -27.40 -2.87
N ARG A 192 -2.01 -27.39 -1.55
CA ARG A 192 -1.80 -26.18 -0.73
C ARG A 192 -0.59 -26.34 0.17
N VAL A 193 0.07 -25.22 0.44
CA VAL A 193 1.14 -25.12 1.44
C VAL A 193 0.69 -24.13 2.50
N GLU A 194 0.81 -24.57 3.75
CA GLU A 194 0.50 -23.75 4.91
C GLU A 194 1.74 -22.96 5.33
N TYR A 195 1.54 -21.70 5.66
CA TYR A 195 2.55 -20.82 6.21
C TYR A 195 2.18 -20.46 7.64
N SER A 196 3.17 -20.07 8.43
CA SER A 196 3.00 -19.51 9.76
C SER A 196 3.88 -18.29 9.89
N CYS A 197 3.32 -17.20 10.41
CA CYS A 197 4.14 -16.04 10.74
C CYS A 197 5.14 -16.37 11.84
N GLN A 198 6.30 -15.72 11.78
CA GLN A 198 7.32 -15.79 12.82
C GLN A 198 6.76 -15.29 14.16
N ASN A 199 7.47 -15.59 15.26
CA ASN A 199 7.01 -15.26 16.60
C ASN A 199 6.61 -13.77 16.72
N TYR A 200 5.45 -13.53 17.34
CA TYR A 200 4.83 -12.22 17.56
C TYR A 200 4.26 -11.51 16.32
N PHE A 201 4.49 -12.03 15.11
CA PHE A 201 3.81 -11.53 13.92
C PHE A 201 2.41 -12.12 13.82
N THR A 202 1.48 -11.34 13.28
CA THR A 202 0.08 -11.75 13.12
C THR A 202 -0.25 -11.97 11.66
N MET A 203 -0.90 -13.08 11.34
CA MET A 203 -1.28 -13.39 9.97
C MET A 203 -2.48 -12.57 9.52
N GLU A 204 -2.34 -11.90 8.38
CA GLU A 204 -3.43 -11.29 7.63
C GLU A 204 -3.69 -12.09 6.36
N GLY A 205 -4.94 -12.50 6.16
CA GLY A 205 -5.36 -13.37 5.05
C GLY A 205 -5.39 -14.85 5.42
N GLU A 206 -5.57 -15.70 4.40
CA GLU A 206 -5.56 -17.16 4.61
C GLU A 206 -4.14 -17.68 4.74
N ALA A 207 -3.93 -18.65 5.65
CA ALA A 207 -2.61 -19.25 5.90
C ALA A 207 -2.07 -20.15 4.78
N TYR A 208 -2.74 -20.18 3.63
CA TYR A 208 -2.50 -21.15 2.58
C TYR A 208 -2.17 -20.47 1.26
N LYS A 209 -1.10 -20.93 0.61
CA LYS A 209 -0.91 -20.75 -0.83
C LYS A 209 -1.41 -22.01 -1.54
N THR A 210 -2.21 -21.84 -2.60
CA THR A 210 -2.77 -22.95 -3.38
C THR A 210 -2.20 -22.95 -4.79
N CYS A 211 -1.73 -24.11 -5.24
CA CYS A 211 -1.21 -24.29 -6.58
C CYS A 211 -2.34 -24.28 -7.62
N HIS A 212 -2.39 -23.24 -8.44
CA HIS A 212 -3.37 -23.05 -9.48
C HIS A 212 -2.67 -23.01 -10.85
N ASN A 213 -2.77 -24.11 -11.60
CA ASN A 213 -2.20 -24.24 -12.95
C ASN A 213 -0.74 -23.74 -13.10
N GLY A 214 0.14 -24.17 -12.18
CA GLY A 214 1.56 -23.81 -12.20
C GLY A 214 1.91 -22.53 -11.46
N GLU A 215 0.92 -21.78 -10.98
CA GLU A 215 1.12 -20.54 -10.22
C GLU A 215 0.60 -20.67 -8.78
N TRP A 216 1.30 -20.06 -7.81
CA TRP A 216 0.88 -20.04 -6.42
C TRP A 216 -0.08 -18.88 -6.16
N THR A 217 -1.33 -19.21 -5.81
CA THR A 217 -2.39 -18.25 -5.49
C THR A 217 -2.65 -18.19 -3.99
N GLY A 218 -3.31 -17.13 -3.52
CA GLY A 218 -3.57 -16.84 -2.11
C GLY A 218 -2.82 -15.60 -1.67
N GLN A 219 -3.51 -14.68 -0.99
CA GLN A 219 -2.93 -13.42 -0.53
C GLN A 219 -2.81 -13.46 0.99
N MET A 220 -1.57 -13.31 1.47
CA MET A 220 -1.27 -13.27 2.89
C MET A 220 -0.05 -12.43 3.18
N ARG A 221 0.00 -11.83 4.37
CA ARG A 221 1.18 -11.15 4.91
C ARG A 221 1.24 -11.31 6.42
N CYS A 222 2.45 -11.18 6.96
CA CYS A 222 2.69 -11.18 8.39
C CYS A 222 2.80 -9.73 8.87
N LEU A 223 1.86 -9.33 9.71
CA LEU A 223 1.81 -8.01 10.33
C LEU A 223 2.83 -7.95 11.46
N LYS A 224 3.67 -6.91 11.44
CA LYS A 224 4.71 -6.70 12.44
C LYS A 224 4.08 -6.44 13.80
N PRO A 225 4.66 -6.99 14.90
CA PRO A 225 4.26 -6.59 16.24
C PRO A 225 4.65 -5.14 16.50
N CYS A 226 3.90 -4.49 17.38
CA CYS A 226 4.29 -3.20 17.91
C CYS A 226 5.25 -3.39 19.08
N ILE A 227 6.37 -2.67 19.05
CA ILE A 227 7.42 -2.73 20.07
C ILE A 227 7.30 -1.53 20.99
N VAL A 228 7.51 -1.74 22.29
CA VAL A 228 7.64 -0.70 23.30
C VAL A 228 9.12 -0.41 23.54
N ASP A 229 9.51 0.86 23.37
CA ASP A 229 10.88 1.32 23.62
C ASP A 229 11.06 1.71 25.10
N ARG A 230 11.92 0.97 25.80
CA ARG A 230 12.21 1.21 27.21
C ARG A 230 12.94 2.53 27.45
N GLU A 231 13.79 2.98 26.52
CA GLU A 231 14.51 4.24 26.67
C GLU A 231 13.54 5.42 26.59
N LEU A 232 12.56 5.36 25.68
CA LEU A 232 11.49 6.35 25.62
C LEU A 232 10.61 6.32 26.87
N MET A 233 10.25 5.13 27.39
CA MET A 233 9.50 5.02 28.64
C MET A 233 10.23 5.69 29.81
N ASN A 234 11.54 5.44 29.95
CA ASN A 234 12.36 6.03 30.99
C ASN A 234 12.49 7.55 30.82
N ARG A 235 12.74 8.03 29.58
CA ARG A 235 12.88 9.46 29.26
C ARG A 235 11.63 10.26 29.62
N TYR A 236 10.44 9.69 29.39
CA TYR A 236 9.16 10.37 29.60
C TYR A 236 8.44 9.97 30.90
N ASN A 237 9.11 9.29 31.83
CA ASN A 237 8.55 8.93 33.13
C ASN A 237 7.26 8.07 33.02
N ILE A 238 7.26 7.11 32.10
CA ILE A 238 6.14 6.22 31.80
C ILE A 238 6.45 4.80 32.32
N ALA A 239 5.49 4.17 32.97
CA ALA A 239 5.55 2.78 33.41
C ALA A 239 4.35 1.98 32.89
N PHE A 240 4.49 0.65 32.82
CA PHE A 240 3.34 -0.22 32.57
C PHE A 240 2.35 -0.12 33.73
N ARG A 241 1.05 -0.03 33.42
CA ARG A 241 0.01 0.05 34.46
C ARG A 241 -0.05 -1.21 35.33
N TYR A 242 0.18 -2.37 34.71
CA TYR A 242 0.18 -3.66 35.39
C TYR A 242 1.61 -4.20 35.40
N GLY A 243 2.27 -4.16 36.56
CA GLY A 243 3.68 -4.53 36.73
C GLY A 243 3.99 -6.02 36.67
N HIS A 244 3.02 -6.87 36.32
CA HIS A 244 3.22 -8.32 36.33
C HIS A 244 3.89 -8.88 35.07
N PHE A 245 3.90 -8.14 33.95
CA PHE A 245 4.54 -8.57 32.72
C PHE A 245 5.11 -7.36 31.97
N ASP A 246 6.43 -7.33 31.78
CA ASP A 246 7.11 -6.44 30.85
C ASP A 246 6.73 -6.80 29.41
N LYS A 247 5.52 -6.43 29.01
CA LYS A 247 4.96 -6.70 27.69
C LYS A 247 5.58 -5.73 26.68
N LEU A 248 6.81 -6.01 26.26
CA LEU A 248 7.52 -5.17 25.30
C LEU A 248 7.01 -5.32 23.86
N TYR A 249 6.29 -6.39 23.57
CA TYR A 249 5.76 -6.70 22.25
C TYR A 249 4.25 -6.88 22.36
N SER A 250 3.52 -6.26 21.44
CA SER A 250 2.08 -6.45 21.29
C SER A 250 1.78 -6.88 19.87
N VAL A 251 1.07 -8.00 19.77
CA VAL A 251 0.60 -8.53 18.49
C VAL A 251 -0.48 -7.62 17.91
N HIS A 252 -0.82 -7.78 16.63
CA HIS A 252 -1.85 -6.94 16.02
C HIS A 252 -3.20 -7.08 16.76
N ASN A 253 -3.91 -5.96 16.95
CA ASN A 253 -5.15 -5.80 17.73
C ASN A 253 -5.03 -5.99 19.26
N ASP A 254 -3.85 -6.32 19.76
CA ASP A 254 -3.60 -6.38 21.19
C ASP A 254 -3.27 -4.98 21.74
N PHE A 255 -3.39 -4.79 23.05
CA PHE A 255 -3.22 -3.47 23.67
C PHE A 255 -2.32 -3.50 24.91
N ILE A 256 -1.75 -2.34 25.20
CA ILE A 256 -0.89 -2.08 26.36
C ILE A 256 -1.38 -0.81 27.04
N MET A 257 -1.31 -0.82 28.37
CA MET A 257 -1.76 0.28 29.21
C MET A 257 -0.58 0.86 29.99
N PHE A 258 -0.47 2.18 29.93
CA PHE A 258 0.61 2.94 30.54
C PHE A 258 0.10 3.85 31.65
N THR A 259 0.98 4.17 32.61
CA THR A 259 0.75 5.15 33.67
C THR A 259 2.01 6.00 33.86
N CYS A 260 1.85 7.21 34.38
CA CYS A 260 3.00 8.01 34.84
C CYS A 260 3.65 7.34 36.06
N THR A 261 4.97 7.45 36.16
CA THR A 261 5.71 7.09 37.37
C THR A 261 5.35 8.04 38.52
N GLU A 262 5.65 7.62 39.75
CA GLU A 262 5.36 8.38 40.96
C GLU A 262 5.91 9.81 40.86
N GLY A 263 5.09 10.81 41.19
CA GLY A 263 5.44 12.24 41.10
C GLY A 263 5.13 12.93 39.77
N HIS A 264 4.70 12.23 38.72
CA HIS A 264 4.41 12.79 37.40
C HIS A 264 2.92 12.71 37.03
N ARG A 265 2.41 13.65 36.21
CA ARG A 265 1.00 13.69 35.76
C ARG A 265 0.92 13.90 34.24
N HIS A 266 -0.06 13.25 33.62
CA HIS A 266 -0.35 13.32 32.17
C HIS A 266 -0.67 14.75 31.69
N THR A 267 0.06 15.24 30.68
CA THR A 267 -0.10 16.60 30.12
C THR A 267 -0.51 16.64 28.62
N SER A 268 -0.02 15.77 27.73
CA SER A 268 -0.43 15.65 26.30
C SER A 268 -0.02 14.30 25.65
N THR A 269 -0.22 14.11 24.32
CA THR A 269 0.17 12.95 23.45
C THR A 269 0.98 13.39 22.21
N VAL A 270 1.99 12.62 21.75
CA VAL A 270 2.87 12.88 20.59
C VAL A 270 3.01 11.70 19.63
N SER A 271 2.87 12.00 18.35
CA SER A 271 2.96 11.06 17.25
C SER A 271 4.34 10.45 17.04
N MET A 272 4.39 9.13 17.23
CA MET A 272 5.37 8.22 16.61
C MET A 272 4.62 7.02 16.06
#